data_AF-A0A150MIQ0-F1
#
_entry.id   AF-A0A150MIQ0-F1
#
_cell.length_a   1.000
_cell.length_b   1.000
_cell.length_c   1.000
_cell.angle_alpha   90.00
_cell.angle_beta   90.00
_cell.angle_gamma   90.00
#
_symmetry.space_group_name_H-M   'P 1'
#
loop_
_entity.id
_entity.type
_entity.pdbx_description
1 polymer ?
#
loop_
_entity_poly.entity_id
_entity_poly.type
_entity_poly.pdbx_seq_one_letter_code
_entity_poly.pdbx_strand_id
1 'polypeptide(L)'
;MQLHLRRPLWRLDDVLALYAPLRLDLVLVEGYKQDRYPKVVLVRSAKDWASLQHLADIRAVIAWEPLEGPLVHPVFSLADDDEYIPWLMNEVRTRT
;
A
#
# COMPACT_ATOMS: atom_id res chain seq x y z
N MET A 1 1.16 25.01 -7.34
CA MET A 1 1.86 25.64 -6.20
C MET A 1 2.72 24.57 -5.55
N GLN A 2 4.04 24.67 -5.57
CA GLN A 2 4.97 23.64 -5.07
C GLN A 2 5.71 24.20 -3.85
N LEU A 3 5.53 23.58 -2.68
CA LEU A 3 6.14 23.98 -1.41
C LEU A 3 7.37 23.10 -1.14
N HIS A 4 8.57 23.69 -1.03
CA HIS A 4 9.80 22.97 -0.69
C HIS A 4 10.16 23.18 0.78
N LEU A 5 9.99 22.16 1.62
CA LEU A 5 10.45 22.15 3.01
C LEU A 5 11.66 21.22 3.16
N ARG A 6 12.81 21.78 3.56
CA ARG A 6 14.05 21.01 3.79
C ARG A 6 14.10 20.51 5.25
N ARG A 7 13.70 19.26 5.48
CA ARG A 7 14.03 18.46 6.68
C ARG A 7 14.67 17.13 6.25
N PRO A 8 15.68 16.63 6.97
CA PRO A 8 16.51 15.51 6.49
C PRO A 8 15.82 14.13 6.55
N LEU A 9 14.72 13.96 7.30
CA LEU A 9 13.91 12.74 7.28
C LEU A 9 12.46 13.12 7.65
N TRP A 10 11.54 13.06 6.70
CA TRP A 10 10.11 13.20 7.01
C TRP A 10 9.59 11.85 7.51
N ARG A 11 8.94 11.84 8.67
CA ARG A 11 8.12 10.68 9.06
C ARG A 11 6.79 10.76 8.33
N LEU A 12 6.15 9.62 8.09
CA LEU A 12 4.84 9.61 7.44
C LEU A 12 3.83 10.46 8.20
N ASP A 13 3.82 10.39 9.53
CA ASP A 13 2.93 11.18 10.37
C ASP A 13 3.15 12.69 10.22
N ASP A 14 4.40 13.13 10.02
CA ASP A 14 4.71 14.56 9.78
C ASP A 14 4.08 15.02 8.46
N VAL A 15 4.10 14.17 7.44
CA VAL A 15 3.50 14.44 6.13
C VAL A 15 1.98 14.44 6.25
N LEU A 16 1.39 13.42 6.89
CA LEU A 16 -0.06 13.32 7.07
C LEU A 16 -0.64 14.50 7.87
N ALA A 17 0.10 15.03 8.85
CA ALA A 17 -0.29 16.22 9.60
C ALA A 17 -0.46 17.45 8.70
N LEU A 18 0.30 17.57 7.60
CA LEU A 18 0.14 18.65 6.62
C LEU A 18 -1.13 18.49 5.77
N TYR A 19 -1.57 17.25 5.52
CA TYR A 19 -2.78 16.95 4.75
C TYR A 19 -4.05 16.96 5.60
N ALA A 20 -3.94 16.83 6.93
CA ALA A 20 -5.09 16.76 7.84
C ALA A 20 -6.14 17.89 7.67
N PRO A 21 -5.76 19.17 7.46
CA PRO A 21 -6.73 20.25 7.27
C PRO A 21 -7.52 20.17 5.96
N LEU A 22 -7.02 19.41 4.97
CA LEU A 22 -7.62 19.32 3.62
C LEU A 22 -8.84 18.40 3.57
N ARG A 23 -9.15 17.68 4.67
CA ARG A 23 -10.29 16.76 4.78
C ARG A 23 -10.36 15.76 3.62
N LEU A 24 -9.23 15.15 3.29
CA LEU A 24 -9.16 14.15 2.23
C LEU A 24 -9.87 12.86 2.67
N ASP A 25 -10.63 12.26 1.76
CA ASP A 25 -11.29 10.97 1.98
C ASP A 25 -10.29 9.79 1.85
N LEU A 26 -9.20 9.97 1.09
CA LEU A 26 -8.18 8.96 0.85
C LEU A 26 -6.80 9.60 0.66
N VAL A 27 -5.78 8.98 1.26
CA VAL A 27 -4.36 9.28 1.00
C VAL A 27 -3.67 8.00 0.58
N LEU A 28 -3.12 7.99 -0.65
CA LEU A 28 -2.26 6.91 -1.13
C LEU A 28 -0.81 7.23 -0.80
N VAL A 29 -0.15 6.31 -0.09
CA VAL A 29 1.24 6.46 0.35
C VAL A 29 2.09 5.41 -0.36
N GLU A 30 3.07 5.85 -1.15
CA GLU A 30 4.09 4.98 -1.71
C GLU A 30 5.36 5.01 -0.83
N GLY A 31 5.84 3.85 -0.42
CA GLY A 31 7.01 3.73 0.46
C GLY A 31 6.63 3.48 1.93
N TYR A 32 7.43 4.02 2.86
CA TYR A 32 7.18 3.93 4.32
C TYR A 32 6.82 2.53 4.83
N LYS A 33 7.51 1.50 4.30
CA LYS A 33 7.12 0.09 4.45
C LYS A 33 6.98 -0.37 5.91
N GLN A 34 7.73 0.25 6.82
CA GLN A 34 7.77 -0.10 8.25
C GLN A 34 6.61 0.50 9.05
N ASP A 35 5.92 1.50 8.51
CA ASP A 35 4.75 2.09 9.16
C ASP A 35 3.55 1.15 9.13
N ARG A 36 2.73 1.17 10.18
CA ARG A 36 1.67 0.16 10.41
C ARG A 36 0.33 0.54 9.78
N TYR A 37 0.35 1.29 8.68
CA TYR A 37 -0.85 1.59 7.90
C TYR A 37 -1.22 0.41 6.99
N PRO A 38 -2.51 0.25 6.64
CA PRO A 38 -2.97 -0.78 5.72
C PRO A 38 -2.26 -0.64 4.39
N LYS A 39 -1.67 -1.73 3.89
CA LYS A 39 -0.84 -1.68 2.69
C LYS A 39 -1.14 -2.81 1.72
N VAL A 40 -0.93 -2.50 0.45
CA VAL A 40 -0.91 -3.46 -0.65
C VAL A 40 0.55 -3.64 -1.06
N VAL A 41 1.00 -4.88 -1.19
CA VAL A 41 2.38 -5.17 -1.57
C VAL A 41 2.44 -5.53 -3.04
N LEU A 42 3.21 -4.77 -3.82
CA LEU A 42 3.52 -5.11 -5.21
C LEU A 42 4.80 -5.93 -5.24
N VAL A 43 4.75 -7.12 -5.83
CA VAL A 43 5.91 -8.01 -5.95
C VAL A 43 6.10 -8.48 -7.38
N ARG A 44 7.37 -8.59 -7.80
CA ARG A 44 7.72 -9.09 -9.14
C ARG A 44 7.97 -10.59 -9.16
N SER A 45 8.25 -11.18 -8.00
CA SER A 45 8.62 -12.60 -7.88
C SER A 45 8.35 -13.13 -6.47
N ALA A 46 8.42 -14.45 -6.31
CA ALA A 46 8.37 -15.11 -5.00
C ALA A 46 9.50 -14.66 -4.05
N LYS A 47 10.66 -14.26 -4.59
CA LYS A 47 11.76 -13.72 -3.77
C LYS A 47 11.41 -12.36 -3.16
N ASP A 48 10.79 -11.49 -3.94
CA ASP A 48 10.28 -10.21 -3.44
C ASP A 48 9.25 -10.47 -2.33
N TRP A 49 8.32 -11.40 -2.55
CA TRP A 49 7.33 -11.79 -1.54
C TRP A 49 7.97 -12.33 -0.26
N ALA A 50 8.94 -13.24 -0.36
CA ALA A 50 9.63 -13.79 0.79
C ALA A 50 10.29 -12.70 1.66
N SER A 51 10.77 -11.63 1.03
CA SER A 51 11.38 -10.48 1.70
C SER A 51 10.37 -9.45 2.23
N LEU A 52 9.10 -9.50 1.85
CA LEU A 52 8.10 -8.47 2.20
C LEU A 52 6.92 -9.03 3.00
N GLN A 53 6.73 -10.34 3.04
CA GLN A 53 5.64 -11.00 3.77
C GLN A 53 5.65 -10.73 5.28
N HIS A 54 6.76 -10.24 5.83
CA HIS A 54 6.90 -9.90 7.25
C HIS A 54 6.41 -8.49 7.60
N LEU A 55 6.06 -7.66 6.61
CA LEU A 55 5.57 -6.31 6.87
C LEU A 55 4.22 -6.35 7.61
N ALA A 56 4.00 -5.37 8.48
CA ALA A 56 2.75 -5.27 9.21
C ALA A 56 1.60 -4.82 8.30
N ASP A 57 0.37 -5.26 8.60
CA ASP A 57 -0.89 -4.76 8.02
C ASP A 57 -1.00 -4.87 6.48
N ILE A 58 -0.47 -5.96 5.91
CA ILE A 58 -0.67 -6.32 4.50
C ILE A 58 -2.12 -6.74 4.29
N ARG A 59 -2.81 -6.10 3.33
CA ARG A 59 -4.21 -6.37 2.97
C ARG A 59 -4.34 -7.20 1.72
N ALA A 60 -3.47 -6.97 0.75
CA ALA A 60 -3.42 -7.71 -0.49
C ALA A 60 -2.00 -7.71 -1.05
N VAL A 61 -1.77 -8.62 -1.98
CA VAL A 61 -0.55 -8.70 -2.78
C VAL A 61 -0.95 -8.57 -4.24
N ILE A 62 -0.24 -7.72 -4.99
CA ILE A 62 -0.37 -7.64 -6.45
C ILE A 62 0.94 -8.15 -7.03
N ALA A 63 0.87 -9.25 -7.78
CA ALA A 63 2.04 -9.97 -8.25
C ALA A 63 2.15 -9.92 -9.78
N TRP A 64 3.37 -9.79 -10.28
CA TRP A 64 3.63 -9.84 -11.73
C TRP A 64 3.58 -11.28 -12.25
N GLU A 65 4.05 -12.20 -11.42
CA GLU A 65 4.05 -13.64 -11.67
C GLU A 65 3.25 -14.34 -10.55
N PRO A 66 2.61 -15.48 -10.83
CA PRO A 66 1.92 -16.26 -9.81
C PRO A 66 2.83 -16.57 -8.62
N LEU A 67 2.34 -16.33 -7.40
CA LEU A 67 3.05 -16.68 -6.18
C LEU A 67 2.69 -18.11 -5.76
N GLU A 68 3.70 -18.90 -5.42
CA GLU A 68 3.52 -20.26 -4.92
C GLU A 68 3.47 -20.30 -3.38
N GLY A 69 2.71 -21.25 -2.83
CA GLY A 69 2.66 -21.54 -1.40
C GLY A 69 1.37 -21.08 -0.69
N PRO A 70 1.30 -21.26 0.64
CA PRO A 70 0.14 -20.85 1.41
C PRO A 70 0.07 -19.32 1.47
N LEU A 71 -0.85 -18.75 0.70
CA LEU A 71 -1.10 -17.32 0.66
C LEU A 71 -2.19 -16.97 1.68
N VAL A 72 -1.82 -16.22 2.71
CA VAL A 72 -2.72 -15.77 3.79
C VAL A 72 -3.52 -14.53 3.37
N HIS A 73 -3.05 -13.84 2.32
CA HIS A 73 -3.62 -12.60 1.80
C HIS A 73 -4.18 -12.86 0.40
N PRO A 74 -5.23 -12.12 -0.02
CA PRO A 74 -5.67 -12.14 -1.42
C PRO A 74 -4.51 -11.71 -2.33
N VAL A 75 -4.32 -12.46 -3.42
CA VAL A 75 -3.29 -12.20 -4.41
C VAL A 75 -3.95 -11.94 -5.75
N PHE A 76 -3.60 -10.82 -6.35
CA PHE A 76 -4.09 -10.41 -7.65
C PHE A 76 -2.95 -10.37 -8.67
N SER A 77 -3.28 -10.57 -9.94
CA SER A 77 -2.35 -10.31 -11.03
C SER A 77 -2.21 -8.82 -11.25
N LEU A 78 -0.99 -8.32 -11.49
CA LEU A 78 -0.79 -6.92 -11.90
C LEU A 78 -1.48 -6.61 -13.24
N ALA A 79 -1.68 -7.62 -14.09
CA ALA A 79 -2.33 -7.46 -15.39
C ALA A 79 -3.86 -7.45 -15.31
N ASP A 80 -4.46 -7.68 -14.13
CA ASP A 80 -5.90 -7.78 -13.93
C ASP A 80 -6.41 -6.65 -13.03
N ASP A 81 -6.30 -5.42 -13.52
CA ASP A 81 -6.77 -4.22 -12.82
C ASP A 81 -8.30 -4.14 -12.73
N ASP A 82 -9.01 -4.79 -13.65
CA ASP A 82 -10.45 -4.98 -13.59
C ASP A 82 -10.90 -5.74 -12.34
N GLU A 83 -10.08 -6.64 -11.79
CA GLU A 83 -10.38 -7.35 -10.54
C GLU A 83 -9.91 -6.58 -9.29
N TYR A 84 -8.65 -6.16 -9.24
CA TYR A 84 -8.09 -5.62 -8.00
C TYR A 84 -8.52 -4.17 -7.72
N ILE A 85 -8.81 -3.35 -8.73
CA ILE A 85 -9.24 -1.96 -8.51
C ILE A 85 -10.61 -1.91 -7.79
N PRO A 86 -11.66 -2.62 -8.26
CA PRO A 86 -12.93 -2.67 -7.53
C PRO A 86 -12.78 -3.21 -6.10
N TRP A 87 -11.93 -4.22 -5.91
CA TRP A 87 -11.64 -4.77 -4.59
C TRP A 87 -11.01 -3.72 -3.67
N LEU A 88 -9.98 -3.00 -4.14
CA LEU A 88 -9.32 -1.93 -3.37
C LEU A 88 -10.29 -0.81 -3.00
N MET A 89 -11.14 -0.40 -3.94
CA MET A 89 -12.14 0.64 -3.69
C MET A 89 -13.18 0.20 -2.65
N ASN A 90 -13.54 -1.08 -2.62
CA ASN A 90 -14.42 -1.63 -1.59
C ASN A 90 -13.73 -1.66 -0.21
N GLU A 91 -12.46 -2.07 -0.15
CA GLU A 91 -11.68 -2.07 1.10
C GLU A 91 -11.54 -0.65 1.70
N VAL A 92 -11.37 0.38 0.86
CA VAL A 92 -11.35 1.78 1.32
C VAL A 92 -12.73 2.19 1.85
N ARG A 93 -13.80 1.85 1.13
CA ARG A 93 -15.17 2.25 1.48
C ARG A 93 -15.65 1.63 2.79
N THR A 94 -15.33 0.36 3.06
CA THR A 94 -15.75 -0.34 4.29
C THR A 94 -15.17 0.25 5.58
N ARG A 95 -14.23 1.20 5.46
CA ARG A 95 -13.54 1.85 6.57
C ARG A 95 -13.91 3.32 6.77
N THR A 96 -14.72 3.86 5.87
CA THR A 96 -15.23 5.24 5.92
C THR A 96 -16.66 5.23 6.46
#